data_AF-A0AAD5QS73-F1
#
_entry.id   AF-A0AAD5QS73-F1
#
_cell.length_a   1.000
_cell.length_b   1.000
_cell.length_c   1.000
_cell.angle_alpha   90.00
_cell.angle_beta   90.00
_cell.angle_gamma   90.00
#
_symmetry.space_group_name_H-M   'P 1'
#
loop_
_entity.id
_entity.type
_entity.pdbx_description
1 polymer ?
#
loop_
_entity_poly.entity_id
_entity_poly.type
_entity_poly.pdbx_seq_one_letter_code
_entity_poly.pdbx_strand_id
1 'polypeptide(L)'
;MRYIDGKELEYRLTILLTLFEEYKKDAPRKLTDRQKNVAHSLQEFIVSGGLQLDKSAAEATSLCDAFISDWESTGIKSAAVQQLIALLSRPHVRGAMISAEDIAANRYMPKLPAVPFEVDEDEGIAVKVVRIVKRDETLGATIRCDNGKIHIARLIVGGVAARSGCIQAGDRILEVNDCGTVTLKLVPADLPYSPTNDVSHVYLRAQYDYNGRDDVRHPCPEVALSFSKGDILELLVCNDDHWWQARCIGNGAFANCEDIKRLELLKSTAENDHRGDGKGSIRSGGSQETELIYESVCRMTLRDGFSRTIVLVGSPGVGRNELKRRLLTRFPHRFSTTVPHTTRLKRASEVEGVDYYFVERSVMERMIYSGQMLEFGEYKGNLYGTALCSVRGAKKVGTPLITPHPLALQILRTPEFMPFIVFIKPPDAATFKNTRATSSSPSRSSATNSKKKISMQRTFSDYEIEQIINNSALLHKQYGHLFDAVIVNEDLEESFAQLVRLINDLETKPTWVPLCWATNFRFD
;
A
#
# COMPACT_ATOMS: atom_id res chain seq x y z
N MET A 1 -5.92 9.33 16.15
CA MET A 1 -6.33 8.67 17.42
C MET A 1 -5.23 7.69 17.79
N ARG A 2 -4.66 7.78 18.99
CA ARG A 2 -3.77 6.72 19.49
C ARG A 2 -4.63 5.46 19.69
N TYR A 3 -4.14 4.34 19.17
CA TYR A 3 -4.67 3.00 19.39
C TYR A 3 -4.95 2.84 20.89
N ILE A 4 -6.19 2.52 21.27
CA ILE A 4 -6.49 2.16 22.65
C ILE A 4 -5.72 0.85 22.88
N ASP A 5 -4.81 0.87 23.86
CA ASP A 5 -4.00 -0.29 24.24
C ASP A 5 -4.93 -1.48 24.54
N GLY A 6 -4.59 -2.68 24.07
CA GLY A 6 -5.41 -3.88 24.25
C GLY A 6 -5.70 -4.18 25.73
N LYS A 7 -4.75 -3.83 26.61
CA LYS A 7 -4.93 -3.94 28.07
C LYS A 7 -5.93 -2.94 28.64
N GLU A 8 -6.05 -1.76 28.03
CA GLU A 8 -7.00 -0.74 28.45
C GLU A 8 -8.42 -1.09 27.99
N LEU A 9 -8.56 -1.74 26.83
CA LEU A 9 -9.84 -2.28 26.34
C LEU A 9 -10.36 -3.41 27.24
N GLU A 10 -9.46 -4.32 27.65
CA GLU A 10 -9.76 -5.46 28.54
C GLU A 10 -10.18 -4.99 29.95
N TYR A 11 -9.51 -3.98 30.49
CA TYR A 11 -9.91 -3.31 31.74
C TYR A 11 -11.29 -2.63 31.63
N ARG A 12 -11.58 -2.00 30.48
CA ARG A 12 -12.88 -1.33 30.22
C ARG A 12 -14.03 -2.31 30.04
N LEU A 13 -13.79 -3.47 29.42
CA LEU A 13 -14.76 -4.57 29.35
C LEU A 13 -15.08 -5.13 30.74
N THR A 14 -14.07 -5.23 31.60
CA THR A 14 -14.21 -5.71 32.99
C THR A 14 -15.15 -4.83 33.81
N ILE A 15 -15.11 -3.50 33.64
CA ILE A 15 -16.01 -2.56 34.32
C ILE A 15 -17.48 -2.82 33.92
N LEU A 16 -17.76 -2.98 32.62
CA LEU A 16 -19.11 -3.23 32.13
C LEU A 16 -19.63 -4.61 32.56
N LEU A 17 -18.79 -5.64 32.51
CA LEU A 17 -19.14 -6.98 32.99
C LEU A 17 -19.45 -6.97 34.50
N THR A 18 -18.65 -6.25 35.29
CA THR A 18 -18.89 -6.08 36.74
C THR A 18 -20.23 -5.38 37.01
N LEU A 19 -20.59 -4.39 36.18
CA LEU A 19 -21.87 -3.68 36.26
C LEU A 19 -23.05 -4.58 35.88
N PHE A 20 -22.90 -5.50 34.92
CA PHE A 20 -23.93 -6.48 34.61
C PHE A 20 -24.07 -7.58 35.68
N GLU A 21 -22.96 -7.99 36.30
CA GLU A 21 -22.95 -8.96 37.42
C GLU A 21 -23.58 -8.38 38.70
N GLU A 22 -23.25 -7.13 39.07
CA GLU A 22 -23.80 -6.45 40.26
C GLU A 22 -25.33 -6.30 40.24
N TYR A 23 -25.95 -6.38 39.06
CA TYR A 23 -27.36 -6.08 38.82
C TYR A 23 -28.15 -7.22 38.16
N LYS A 24 -27.66 -8.47 38.26
CA LYS A 24 -28.38 -9.68 37.84
C LYS A 24 -29.72 -9.85 38.58
N LYS A 25 -30.58 -10.73 38.05
CA LYS A 25 -32.00 -10.92 38.42
C LYS A 25 -32.28 -11.08 39.93
N ASP A 26 -31.31 -11.56 40.70
CA ASP A 26 -31.39 -11.84 42.15
C ASP A 26 -30.58 -10.85 43.02
N ALA A 27 -30.05 -9.77 42.45
CA ALA A 27 -29.35 -8.74 43.19
C ALA A 27 -30.33 -7.83 43.97
N PRO A 28 -29.95 -7.34 45.16
CA PRO A 28 -30.82 -6.52 46.03
C PRO A 28 -31.17 -5.14 45.44
N ARG A 29 -30.57 -4.76 44.31
CA ARG A 29 -30.75 -3.47 43.64
C ARG A 29 -30.91 -3.75 42.14
N LYS A 30 -32.00 -3.30 41.52
CA LYS A 30 -32.29 -3.54 40.09
C LYS A 30 -32.12 -2.24 39.29
N LEU A 31 -31.42 -2.32 38.16
CA LEU A 31 -31.39 -1.25 37.15
C LEU A 31 -32.74 -1.16 36.44
N THR A 32 -33.14 0.05 36.04
CA THR A 32 -34.29 0.25 35.16
C THR A 32 -33.99 -0.31 33.76
N ASP A 33 -35.02 -0.68 33.01
CA ASP A 33 -34.83 -1.25 31.67
C ASP A 33 -34.18 -0.25 30.70
N ARG A 34 -34.39 1.06 30.91
CA ARG A 34 -33.69 2.12 30.20
C ARG A 34 -32.18 2.10 30.47
N GLN A 35 -31.78 1.95 31.73
CA GLN A 35 -30.37 1.88 32.11
C GLN A 35 -29.66 0.65 31.55
N LYS A 36 -30.36 -0.50 31.50
CA LYS A 36 -29.82 -1.73 30.88
C LYS A 36 -29.59 -1.58 29.38
N ASN A 37 -30.54 -0.95 28.68
CA ASN A 37 -30.41 -0.71 27.24
C ASN A 37 -29.21 0.19 26.93
N VAL A 38 -29.01 1.27 27.69
CA VAL A 38 -27.85 2.18 27.51
C VAL A 38 -26.52 1.45 27.80
N ALA A 39 -26.46 0.66 28.87
CA ALA A 39 -25.26 -0.12 29.20
C ALA A 39 -24.92 -1.15 28.10
N HIS A 40 -25.93 -1.78 27.51
CA HIS A 40 -25.77 -2.74 26.41
C HIS A 40 -25.24 -2.06 25.15
N SER A 41 -25.79 -0.91 24.76
CA SER A 41 -25.32 -0.16 23.60
C SER A 41 -23.88 0.33 23.74
N LEU A 42 -23.46 0.73 24.95
CA LEU A 42 -22.07 1.11 25.23
C LEU A 42 -21.11 -0.08 25.18
N GLN A 43 -21.55 -1.26 25.64
CA GLN A 43 -20.78 -2.49 25.53
C GLN A 43 -20.56 -2.88 24.07
N GLU A 44 -21.62 -2.85 23.27
CA GLU A 44 -21.56 -3.16 21.84
C GLU A 44 -20.60 -2.23 21.09
N PHE A 45 -20.63 -0.94 21.39
CA PHE A 45 -19.68 0.04 20.86
C PHE A 45 -18.22 -0.30 21.20
N ILE A 46 -17.94 -0.63 22.47
CA ILE A 46 -16.59 -0.89 22.95
C ILE A 46 -16.05 -2.23 22.41
N VAL A 47 -16.90 -3.25 22.29
CA VAL A 47 -16.51 -4.59 21.83
C VAL A 47 -16.35 -4.66 20.32
N SER A 48 -17.27 -4.06 19.56
CA SER A 48 -17.28 -4.18 18.10
C SER A 48 -16.49 -3.07 17.39
N GLY A 49 -16.11 -2.00 18.11
CA GLY A 49 -15.52 -0.80 17.51
C GLY A 49 -16.49 -0.06 16.57
N GLY A 50 -17.76 -0.50 16.51
CA GLY A 50 -18.79 0.02 15.63
C GLY A 50 -20.01 0.47 16.44
N LEU A 51 -20.53 1.65 16.10
CA LEU A 51 -21.80 2.13 16.62
C LEU A 51 -22.85 1.79 15.55
N GLN A 52 -23.55 0.65 15.67
CA GLN A 52 -24.76 0.43 14.88
C GLN A 52 -25.90 1.22 15.54
N LEU A 53 -25.91 2.54 15.36
CA LEU A 53 -27.08 3.35 15.70
C LEU A 53 -28.12 3.14 14.62
N ASP A 54 -29.18 2.45 14.99
CA ASP A 54 -30.39 2.45 14.20
C ASP A 54 -30.88 3.91 14.03
N LYS A 55 -31.25 4.30 12.81
CA LYS A 55 -31.50 5.71 12.42
C LYS A 55 -32.63 6.40 13.20
N SER A 56 -33.33 5.67 14.08
CA SER A 56 -34.43 6.21 14.91
C SER A 56 -34.09 6.38 16.39
N ALA A 57 -32.93 5.94 16.87
CA ALA A 57 -32.62 5.94 18.30
C ALA A 57 -31.57 7.01 18.66
N ALA A 58 -32.09 8.11 19.20
CA ALA A 58 -31.49 9.07 20.14
C ALA A 58 -29.95 9.18 20.22
N GLU A 59 -29.49 10.41 19.95
CA GLU A 59 -28.19 11.01 20.29
C GLU A 59 -27.48 10.29 21.46
N ALA A 60 -26.40 9.55 21.17
CA ALA A 60 -25.56 8.85 22.14
C ALA A 60 -25.09 9.77 23.29
N THR A 61 -24.91 11.06 23.04
CA THR A 61 -24.60 12.10 24.04
C THR A 61 -25.79 12.31 24.98
N SER A 62 -27.01 12.38 24.46
CA SER A 62 -28.26 12.49 25.25
C SER A 62 -28.50 11.24 26.10
N LEU A 63 -28.15 10.05 25.58
CA LEU A 63 -28.22 8.80 26.34
C LEU A 63 -27.21 8.76 27.50
N CYS A 64 -25.99 9.26 27.30
CA CYS A 64 -24.99 9.40 28.35
C CYS A 64 -25.43 10.41 29.43
N ASP A 65 -25.97 11.56 29.02
CA ASP A 65 -26.45 12.59 29.95
C ASP A 65 -27.64 12.09 30.77
N ALA A 66 -28.58 11.39 30.14
CA ALA A 66 -29.69 10.73 30.82
C ALA A 66 -29.20 9.64 31.80
N PHE A 67 -28.20 8.84 31.43
CA PHE A 67 -27.64 7.83 32.31
C PHE A 67 -26.96 8.45 33.55
N ILE A 68 -26.17 9.51 33.37
CA ILE A 68 -25.50 10.20 34.46
C ILE A 68 -26.54 10.84 35.39
N SER A 69 -27.52 11.55 34.83
CA SER A 69 -28.57 12.23 35.60
C SER A 69 -29.47 11.24 36.36
N ASP A 70 -29.93 10.17 35.69
CA ASP A 70 -30.73 9.12 36.32
C ASP A 70 -29.92 8.44 37.44
N TRP A 71 -28.63 8.21 37.26
CA TRP A 71 -27.81 7.60 38.30
C TRP A 71 -27.59 8.52 39.51
N GLU A 72 -27.22 9.78 39.28
CA GLU A 72 -27.05 10.78 40.35
C GLU A 72 -28.32 10.91 41.21
N SER A 73 -29.50 10.76 40.59
CA SER A 73 -30.80 10.79 41.28
C SER A 73 -31.06 9.58 42.19
N THR A 74 -30.44 8.43 41.93
CA THR A 74 -30.68 7.18 42.70
C THR A 74 -29.91 7.11 44.01
N GLY A 75 -28.84 7.91 44.17
CA GLY A 75 -28.00 7.94 45.38
C GLY A 75 -27.20 6.65 45.66
N ILE A 76 -27.18 5.70 44.72
CA ILE A 76 -26.47 4.42 44.88
C ILE A 76 -24.97 4.64 44.63
N LYS A 77 -24.11 4.07 45.48
CA LYS A 77 -22.64 4.17 45.35
C LYS A 77 -22.06 2.81 44.93
N SER A 78 -21.94 2.58 43.62
CA SER A 78 -21.15 1.48 43.03
C SER A 78 -19.84 2.05 42.47
N ALA A 79 -18.72 1.41 42.80
CA ALA A 79 -17.41 1.82 42.33
C ALA A 79 -17.29 1.64 40.80
N ALA A 80 -17.87 0.59 40.24
CA ALA A 80 -17.90 0.34 38.80
C ALA A 80 -18.70 1.44 38.06
N VAL A 81 -19.84 1.84 38.61
CA VAL A 81 -20.67 2.91 38.02
C VAL A 81 -19.99 4.27 38.14
N GLN A 82 -19.33 4.57 39.26
CA GLN A 82 -18.56 5.81 39.42
C GLN A 82 -17.40 5.89 38.44
N GLN A 83 -16.72 4.77 38.17
CA GLN A 83 -15.66 4.71 37.15
C GLN A 83 -16.22 4.90 35.73
N LEU A 84 -17.38 4.30 35.43
CA LEU A 84 -18.06 4.50 34.15
C LEU A 84 -18.50 5.95 33.95
N ILE A 85 -19.09 6.59 34.97
CA ILE A 85 -19.47 8.01 34.92
C ILE A 85 -18.24 8.90 34.73
N ALA A 86 -17.15 8.61 35.45
CA ALA A 86 -15.90 9.33 35.29
C ALA A 86 -15.34 9.20 33.87
N LEU A 87 -15.46 8.02 33.25
CA LEU A 87 -15.04 7.75 31.87
C LEU A 87 -15.91 8.48 30.84
N LEU A 88 -17.24 8.36 30.94
CA LEU A 88 -18.20 9.01 30.04
C LEU A 88 -18.13 10.54 30.17
N SER A 89 -17.74 11.05 31.34
CA SER A 89 -17.56 12.49 31.56
C SER A 89 -16.23 13.04 31.01
N ARG A 90 -15.29 12.19 30.56
CA ARG A 90 -13.98 12.68 30.06
C ARG A 90 -14.17 13.47 28.77
N PRO A 91 -13.53 14.65 28.62
CA PRO A 91 -13.72 15.51 27.44
C PRO A 91 -13.43 14.84 26.10
N HIS A 92 -12.45 13.94 26.04
CA HIS A 92 -12.09 13.22 24.82
C HIS A 92 -13.08 12.10 24.46
N VAL A 93 -13.71 11.47 25.46
CA VAL A 93 -14.75 10.45 25.22
C VAL A 93 -16.00 11.15 24.70
N ARG A 94 -16.44 12.23 25.35
CA ARG A 94 -17.52 13.09 24.82
C ARG A 94 -17.22 13.63 23.43
N GLY A 95 -16.01 14.15 23.20
CA GLY A 95 -15.61 14.67 21.89
C GLY A 95 -15.64 13.59 20.79
N ALA A 96 -15.29 12.35 21.10
CA ALA A 96 -15.38 11.22 20.16
C ALA A 96 -16.84 10.84 19.86
N MET A 97 -17.72 10.85 20.87
CA MET A 97 -19.14 10.58 20.69
C MET A 97 -19.83 11.66 19.85
N ILE A 98 -19.58 12.94 20.15
CA ILE A 98 -20.10 14.08 19.37
C ILE A 98 -19.61 13.98 17.91
N SER A 99 -18.33 13.69 17.71
CA SER A 99 -17.78 13.48 16.36
C SER A 99 -18.45 12.32 15.63
N ALA A 100 -18.71 11.20 16.32
CA ALA A 100 -19.39 10.05 15.75
C ALA A 100 -20.85 10.36 15.40
N GLU A 101 -21.56 11.13 16.24
CA GLU A 101 -22.91 11.63 15.96
C GLU A 101 -22.92 12.58 14.75
N ASP A 102 -21.96 13.50 14.67
CA ASP A 102 -21.85 14.43 13.54
C ASP A 102 -21.51 13.70 12.24
N ILE A 103 -20.68 12.65 12.29
CA ILE A 103 -20.40 11.77 11.15
C ILE A 103 -21.65 10.99 10.75
N ALA A 104 -22.32 10.33 11.70
CA ALA A 104 -23.53 9.54 11.43
C ALA A 104 -24.69 10.39 10.90
N ALA A 105 -24.79 11.64 11.36
CA ALA A 105 -25.80 12.59 10.93
C ALA A 105 -25.35 13.49 9.76
N ASN A 106 -24.17 13.24 9.16
CA ASN A 106 -23.58 14.04 8.09
C ASN A 106 -23.45 15.56 8.41
N ARG A 107 -23.39 15.93 9.69
CA ARG A 107 -23.31 17.34 10.17
C ARG A 107 -21.91 17.95 10.05
N TYR A 108 -20.90 17.17 9.67
CA TYR A 108 -19.55 17.66 9.35
C TYR A 108 -19.46 18.29 7.95
N MET A 109 -20.49 18.14 7.11
CA MET A 109 -20.56 18.83 5.83
C MET A 109 -21.01 20.28 6.04
N PRO A 110 -20.46 21.25 5.30
CA PRO A 110 -20.93 22.63 5.39
C PRO A 110 -22.43 22.69 5.10
N LYS A 111 -23.23 23.09 6.09
CA LYS A 111 -24.65 23.38 5.89
C LYS A 111 -24.76 24.64 5.05
N LEU A 112 -24.92 24.45 3.75
CA LEU A 112 -25.20 25.54 2.83
C LEU A 112 -26.60 26.10 3.13
N PRO A 113 -26.79 27.42 3.01
CA PRO A 113 -28.14 27.99 3.04
C PRO A 113 -29.02 27.32 1.97
N ALA A 114 -30.31 27.19 2.26
CA ALA A 114 -31.27 26.66 1.28
C ALA A 114 -31.15 27.46 -0.01
N VAL A 115 -31.03 26.74 -1.14
CA VAL A 115 -30.98 27.35 -2.46
C VAL A 115 -32.23 28.20 -2.64
N PRO A 116 -32.12 29.50 -2.96
CA PRO A 116 -33.27 30.29 -3.34
C PRO A 116 -33.88 29.65 -4.60
N PHE A 117 -35.10 29.13 -4.49
CA PHE A 117 -35.87 28.69 -5.64
C PHE A 117 -36.48 29.94 -6.29
N GLU A 118 -35.70 30.67 -7.09
CA GLU A 118 -36.28 31.54 -8.11
C GLU A 118 -36.53 30.66 -9.34
N VAL A 119 -37.78 30.21 -9.48
CA VAL A 119 -38.25 29.50 -10.66
C VAL A 119 -38.62 30.58 -11.67
N ASP A 120 -37.72 30.90 -12.59
CA ASP A 120 -38.12 31.64 -13.79
C ASP A 120 -38.96 30.68 -14.64
N GLU A 121 -40.28 30.92 -14.75
CA GLU A 121 -41.23 30.12 -15.54
C GLU A 121 -41.10 30.33 -17.06
N ASP A 122 -39.94 30.71 -17.56
CA ASP A 122 -39.74 30.79 -19.01
C ASP A 122 -39.51 29.37 -19.57
N GLU A 123 -40.54 28.85 -20.26
CA GLU A 123 -40.64 27.55 -20.97
C GLU A 123 -41.09 26.30 -20.17
N GLY A 124 -41.53 26.43 -18.91
CA GLY A 124 -42.12 25.29 -18.15
C GLY A 124 -41.11 24.22 -17.71
N ILE A 125 -39.83 24.55 -17.69
CA ILE A 125 -38.73 23.66 -17.28
C ILE A 125 -38.20 24.15 -15.93
N ALA A 126 -38.16 23.28 -14.92
CA ALA A 126 -37.59 23.62 -13.62
C ALA A 126 -36.07 23.84 -13.74
N VAL A 127 -35.61 25.05 -13.41
CA VAL A 127 -34.21 25.44 -13.48
C VAL A 127 -33.62 25.59 -12.07
N LYS A 128 -32.37 25.14 -11.91
CA LYS A 128 -31.57 25.19 -10.69
C LYS A 128 -30.35 26.08 -10.92
N VAL A 129 -30.23 27.16 -10.14
CA VAL A 129 -29.03 28.02 -10.17
C VAL A 129 -28.07 27.62 -9.05
N VAL A 130 -26.83 27.32 -9.39
CA VAL A 130 -25.79 26.91 -8.43
C VAL A 130 -24.58 27.81 -8.52
N ARG A 131 -24.03 28.17 -7.36
CA ARG A 131 -22.81 28.99 -7.24
C ARG A 131 -21.72 28.15 -6.60
N ILE A 132 -20.62 27.95 -7.31
CA ILE A 132 -19.46 27.19 -6.86
C ILE A 132 -18.26 28.10 -6.79
N VAL A 133 -17.66 28.18 -5.61
CA VAL A 133 -16.41 28.88 -5.39
C VAL A 133 -15.27 27.91 -5.72
N LYS A 134 -14.48 28.23 -6.76
CA LYS A 134 -13.24 27.53 -7.10
C LYS A 134 -12.06 28.44 -6.83
N ARG A 135 -10.89 27.85 -6.53
CA ARG A 135 -9.60 28.57 -6.53
C ARG A 135 -8.96 28.41 -7.90
N ASP A 136 -7.63 28.35 -7.95
CA ASP A 136 -6.85 27.99 -9.14
C ASP A 136 -6.88 26.47 -9.41
N GLU A 137 -8.08 25.87 -9.36
CA GLU A 137 -8.32 24.45 -9.65
C GLU A 137 -9.48 24.28 -10.64
N THR A 138 -9.51 23.16 -11.35
CA THR A 138 -10.61 22.80 -12.22
C THR A 138 -11.86 22.47 -11.41
N LEU A 139 -13.04 22.63 -12.01
CA LEU A 139 -14.30 22.31 -11.32
C LEU A 139 -14.40 20.81 -11.00
N GLY A 140 -13.72 19.93 -11.75
CA GLY A 140 -13.78 18.48 -11.54
C GLY A 140 -15.07 17.85 -12.07
N ALA A 141 -15.51 18.28 -13.26
CA ALA A 141 -16.63 17.70 -13.98
C ALA A 141 -16.28 17.64 -15.47
N THR A 142 -16.75 16.60 -16.16
CA THR A 142 -16.67 16.46 -17.61
C THR A 142 -18.04 16.74 -18.21
N ILE A 143 -18.06 17.24 -19.45
CA ILE A 143 -19.27 17.62 -20.17
C ILE A 143 -19.39 16.80 -21.46
N ARG A 144 -20.61 16.51 -21.87
CA ARG A 144 -20.93 15.93 -23.19
C ARG A 144 -21.92 16.82 -23.93
N CYS A 145 -21.83 16.84 -25.25
CA CYS A 145 -22.75 17.57 -26.11
C CYS A 145 -23.63 16.58 -26.88
N ASP A 146 -24.92 16.57 -26.58
CA ASP A 146 -25.91 15.73 -27.26
C ASP A 146 -26.90 16.65 -27.98
N ASN A 147 -26.95 16.60 -29.32
CA ASN A 147 -27.86 17.41 -30.15
C ASN A 147 -27.80 18.92 -29.84
N GLY A 148 -26.61 19.46 -29.63
CA GLY A 148 -26.39 20.88 -29.29
C GLY A 148 -26.72 21.26 -27.85
N LYS A 149 -27.15 20.31 -27.01
CA LYS A 149 -27.38 20.51 -25.57
C LYS A 149 -26.19 19.98 -24.78
N ILE A 150 -25.69 20.81 -23.87
CA ILE A 150 -24.55 20.47 -23.01
C ILE A 150 -25.06 19.82 -21.73
N HIS A 151 -24.57 18.63 -21.43
CA HIS A 151 -24.89 17.89 -20.21
C HIS A 151 -23.62 17.58 -19.43
N ILE A 152 -23.77 17.47 -18.12
CA ILE A 152 -22.69 17.01 -17.25
C ILE A 152 -22.59 15.50 -17.40
N ALA A 153 -21.49 15.04 -17.98
CA ALA A 153 -21.30 13.62 -18.27
C ALA A 153 -20.89 12.85 -17.01
N ARG A 154 -19.93 13.38 -16.25
CA ARG A 154 -19.38 12.72 -15.06
C ARG A 154 -18.76 13.73 -14.11
N LEU A 155 -18.94 13.50 -12.81
CA LEU A 155 -18.21 14.21 -11.76
C LEU A 155 -16.93 13.45 -11.38
N ILE A 156 -15.84 14.19 -11.21
CA ILE A 156 -14.57 13.66 -10.72
C ILE A 156 -14.60 13.69 -9.20
N VAL A 157 -14.43 12.51 -8.58
CA VAL A 157 -14.41 12.36 -7.12
C VAL A 157 -13.33 13.23 -6.52
N GLY A 158 -13.66 13.93 -5.44
CA GLY A 158 -12.75 14.87 -4.78
C GLY A 158 -12.60 16.22 -5.49
N GLY A 159 -13.15 16.42 -6.68
CA GLY A 159 -13.20 17.72 -7.36
C GLY A 159 -14.21 18.70 -6.75
N VAL A 160 -14.11 19.99 -7.08
CA VAL A 160 -14.96 21.06 -6.50
C VAL A 160 -16.45 20.79 -6.73
N ALA A 161 -16.84 20.37 -7.94
CA ALA A 161 -18.20 20.02 -8.30
C ALA A 161 -18.74 18.88 -7.44
N ALA A 162 -17.99 17.79 -7.29
CA ALA A 162 -18.39 16.66 -6.46
C ALA A 162 -18.52 17.05 -4.98
N ARG A 163 -17.56 17.82 -4.45
CA ARG A 163 -17.58 18.32 -3.05
C ARG A 163 -18.74 19.29 -2.78
N SER A 164 -19.20 20.01 -3.82
CA SER A 164 -20.32 20.95 -3.67
C SER A 164 -21.64 20.25 -3.39
N GLY A 165 -21.84 19.02 -3.90
CA GLY A 165 -23.13 18.31 -3.87
C GLY A 165 -24.24 18.99 -4.66
N CYS A 166 -23.95 20.12 -5.31
CA CYS A 166 -24.91 20.95 -6.02
C CYS A 166 -25.08 20.57 -7.49
N ILE A 167 -24.22 19.69 -8.00
CA ILE A 167 -24.18 19.27 -9.39
C ILE A 167 -24.19 17.75 -9.43
N GLN A 168 -24.88 17.17 -10.41
CA GLN A 168 -24.87 15.73 -10.66
C GLN A 168 -24.63 15.42 -12.15
N ALA A 169 -24.25 14.17 -12.43
CA ALA A 169 -24.24 13.66 -13.79
C ALA A 169 -25.67 13.67 -14.36
N GLY A 170 -25.81 14.08 -15.62
CA GLY A 170 -27.09 14.25 -16.31
C GLY A 170 -27.66 15.67 -16.26
N ASP A 171 -27.20 16.54 -15.37
CA ASP A 171 -27.66 17.94 -15.34
C ASP A 171 -27.34 18.64 -16.67
N ARG A 172 -28.32 19.33 -17.25
CA ARG A 172 -28.16 20.10 -18.50
C ARG A 172 -27.73 21.52 -18.17
N ILE A 173 -26.64 21.98 -18.78
CA ILE A 173 -26.12 23.33 -18.59
C ILE A 173 -26.80 24.28 -19.57
N LEU A 174 -27.44 25.33 -19.05
CA LEU A 174 -28.04 26.41 -19.83
C LEU A 174 -27.09 27.61 -19.94
N GLU A 175 -26.56 28.06 -18.81
CA GLU A 175 -25.68 29.24 -18.74
C GLU A 175 -24.53 29.02 -17.76
N VAL A 176 -23.37 29.64 -18.07
CA VAL A 176 -22.15 29.60 -17.26
C VAL A 176 -21.58 31.00 -17.14
N ASN A 177 -21.37 31.47 -15.91
CA ASN A 177 -20.63 32.70 -15.61
C ASN A 177 -19.42 32.39 -14.74
N ASP A 178 -18.21 32.70 -15.20
CA ASP A 178 -16.95 32.46 -14.47
C ASP A 178 -16.21 33.78 -14.15
N CYS A 179 -16.59 34.40 -13.03
CA CYS A 179 -15.95 35.61 -12.48
C CYS A 179 -15.33 35.31 -11.09
N GLY A 180 -14.52 34.25 -10.99
CA GLY A 180 -13.92 33.77 -9.73
C GLY A 180 -14.85 32.91 -8.87
N THR A 181 -16.17 33.13 -8.96
CA THR A 181 -17.21 32.17 -8.55
C THR A 181 -17.95 31.72 -9.79
N VAL A 182 -18.03 30.40 -10.01
CA VAL A 182 -18.75 29.82 -11.14
C VAL A 182 -20.23 29.79 -10.80
N THR A 183 -21.06 30.47 -11.58
CA THR A 183 -22.52 30.38 -11.49
C THR A 183 -23.03 29.58 -12.67
N LEU A 184 -23.79 28.52 -12.42
CA LEU A 184 -24.37 27.66 -13.44
C LEU A 184 -25.90 27.69 -13.34
N LYS A 185 -26.57 27.89 -14.47
CA LYS A 185 -28.01 27.70 -14.62
C LYS A 185 -28.23 26.30 -15.21
N LEU A 186 -28.82 25.40 -14.45
CA LEU A 186 -28.91 23.96 -14.77
C LEU A 186 -30.36 23.50 -14.86
N VAL A 187 -30.68 22.59 -15.77
CA VAL A 187 -31.90 21.77 -15.67
C VAL A 187 -31.51 20.46 -14.98
N PRO A 188 -32.08 20.14 -13.81
CA PRO A 188 -31.75 18.92 -13.08
C PRO A 188 -32.00 17.66 -13.92
N ALA A 189 -31.15 16.65 -13.75
CA ALA A 189 -31.41 15.32 -14.30
C ALA A 189 -32.71 14.71 -13.74
N ASP A 190 -33.44 13.96 -14.57
CA ASP A 190 -34.73 13.32 -14.21
C ASP A 190 -34.61 12.25 -13.12
N LEU A 191 -33.41 11.69 -12.92
CA LEU A 191 -33.12 10.67 -11.91
C LEU A 191 -31.94 11.12 -11.04
N PRO A 192 -32.07 11.10 -9.69
CA PRO A 192 -30.94 11.35 -8.81
C PRO A 192 -29.90 10.23 -8.96
N TYR A 193 -28.73 10.58 -9.46
CA TYR A 193 -27.61 9.64 -9.51
C TYR A 193 -27.01 9.52 -8.10
N SER A 194 -27.31 8.42 -7.41
CA SER A 194 -26.63 8.05 -6.17
C SER A 194 -25.51 7.06 -6.53
N PRO A 195 -24.23 7.47 -6.56
CA PRO A 195 -23.15 6.50 -6.57
C PRO A 195 -23.18 5.79 -5.23
N THR A 196 -23.71 4.56 -5.19
CA THR A 196 -23.51 3.64 -4.08
C THR A 196 -22.02 3.29 -4.03
N ASN A 197 -21.22 4.13 -3.38
CA ASN A 197 -19.80 3.90 -3.18
C ASN A 197 -19.63 3.01 -1.95
N ASP A 198 -19.70 1.69 -2.18
CA ASP A 198 -19.34 0.67 -1.20
C ASP A 198 -17.95 0.07 -1.50
N VAL A 199 -17.10 0.82 -2.23
CA VAL A 199 -15.73 0.39 -2.55
C VAL A 199 -14.82 0.82 -1.40
N SER A 200 -14.80 0.05 -0.31
CA SER A 200 -13.84 0.26 0.75
C SER A 200 -12.41 -0.08 0.26
N HIS A 201 -11.61 0.95 -0.04
CA HIS A 201 -10.15 0.95 -0.16
C HIS A 201 -9.52 -0.22 -0.94
N VAL A 202 -9.73 -0.25 -2.26
CA VAL A 202 -9.04 -1.21 -3.15
C VAL A 202 -7.77 -0.58 -3.71
N TYR A 203 -6.64 -1.28 -3.58
CA TYR A 203 -5.35 -0.85 -4.11
C TYR A 203 -4.80 -1.84 -5.12
N LEU A 204 -4.28 -1.31 -6.22
CA LEU A 204 -3.71 -2.05 -7.34
C LEU A 204 -2.28 -1.58 -7.60
N ARG A 205 -1.44 -2.46 -8.16
CA ARG A 205 -0.14 -2.13 -8.74
C ARG A 205 -0.21 -2.29 -10.24
N ALA A 206 0.17 -1.26 -10.99
CA ALA A 206 0.20 -1.31 -12.46
C ALA A 206 1.25 -2.30 -12.97
N GLN A 207 0.89 -3.17 -13.92
CA GLN A 207 1.81 -4.12 -14.57
C GLN A 207 2.23 -3.68 -15.98
N TYR A 208 1.89 -2.46 -16.38
CA TYR A 208 2.24 -1.84 -17.65
C TYR A 208 2.30 -0.30 -17.53
N ASP A 209 2.91 0.36 -18.51
CA ASP A 209 2.89 1.81 -18.65
C ASP A 209 1.64 2.26 -19.41
N TYR A 210 0.99 3.32 -18.96
CA TYR A 210 -0.20 3.89 -19.61
C TYR A 210 -0.08 5.42 -19.71
N ASN A 211 -0.22 5.93 -20.94
CA ASN A 211 -0.33 7.35 -21.21
C ASN A 211 -1.75 7.66 -21.69
N GLY A 212 -2.56 8.22 -20.79
CA GLY A 212 -3.96 8.50 -21.08
C GLY A 212 -4.19 9.60 -22.11
N ARG A 213 -3.20 10.48 -22.33
CA ARG A 213 -3.27 11.52 -23.37
C ARG A 213 -3.24 10.96 -24.79
N ASP A 214 -2.64 9.79 -24.96
CA ASP A 214 -2.49 9.14 -26.26
C ASP A 214 -3.66 8.17 -26.56
N ASP A 215 -4.52 7.89 -25.59
CA ASP A 215 -5.64 6.94 -25.75
C ASP A 215 -6.87 7.60 -26.38
N VAL A 216 -7.01 7.43 -27.70
CA VAL A 216 -8.13 7.94 -28.49
C VAL A 216 -9.49 7.37 -28.07
N ARG A 217 -9.51 6.23 -27.36
CA ARG A 217 -10.76 5.64 -26.84
C ARG A 217 -11.19 6.26 -25.51
N HIS A 218 -10.32 7.02 -24.86
CA HIS A 218 -10.64 7.66 -23.61
C HIS A 218 -11.67 8.79 -23.83
N PRO A 219 -12.79 8.85 -23.07
CA PRO A 219 -13.85 9.84 -23.28
C PRO A 219 -13.37 11.29 -23.17
N CYS A 220 -12.39 11.54 -22.31
CA CYS A 220 -11.75 12.84 -22.09
C CYS A 220 -10.25 12.67 -21.81
N PRO A 221 -9.38 12.46 -22.84
CA PRO A 221 -7.96 12.14 -22.67
C PRO A 221 -7.18 13.16 -21.80
N GLU A 222 -7.66 14.40 -21.75
CA GLU A 222 -7.12 15.48 -20.92
C GLU A 222 -7.25 15.26 -19.40
N VAL A 223 -8.15 14.37 -18.97
CA VAL A 223 -8.37 13.97 -17.57
C VAL A 223 -8.09 12.48 -17.37
N ALA A 224 -7.18 11.90 -18.16
CA ALA A 224 -6.83 10.49 -18.10
C ALA A 224 -5.58 10.25 -17.24
N LEU A 225 -5.70 9.35 -16.24
CA LEU A 225 -4.64 9.10 -15.27
C LEU A 225 -3.48 8.39 -15.96
N SER A 226 -2.37 9.08 -16.18
CA SER A 226 -1.15 8.44 -16.71
C SER A 226 -0.28 7.88 -15.58
N PHE A 227 0.18 6.65 -15.73
CA PHE A 227 0.97 5.93 -14.72
C PHE A 227 2.02 5.02 -15.37
N SER A 228 3.02 4.66 -14.58
CA SER A 228 4.09 3.75 -15.00
C SER A 228 3.94 2.38 -14.34
N LYS A 229 4.55 1.38 -14.96
CA LYS A 229 4.62 0.01 -14.44
C LYS A 229 5.25 0.02 -13.03
N GLY A 230 4.55 -0.52 -12.06
CA GLY A 230 4.92 -0.55 -10.64
C GLY A 230 4.24 0.51 -9.77
N ASP A 231 3.57 1.50 -10.37
CA ASP A 231 2.83 2.51 -9.61
C ASP A 231 1.66 1.87 -8.85
N ILE A 232 1.43 2.34 -7.62
CA ILE A 232 0.34 1.95 -6.76
C ILE A 232 -0.85 2.89 -7.01
N LEU A 233 -1.99 2.31 -7.30
CA LEU A 233 -3.23 2.99 -7.67
C LEU A 233 -4.29 2.68 -6.62
N GLU A 234 -4.94 3.70 -6.09
CA GLU A 234 -6.11 3.54 -5.24
C GLU A 234 -7.38 3.74 -6.07
N LEU A 235 -8.24 2.73 -6.09
CA LEU A 235 -9.54 2.82 -6.74
C LEU A 235 -10.53 3.56 -5.83
N LEU A 236 -11.23 4.53 -6.42
CA LEU A 236 -12.19 5.37 -5.71
C LEU A 236 -13.61 5.12 -6.18
N VAL A 237 -13.80 4.92 -7.48
CA VAL A 237 -15.10 4.60 -8.09
C VAL A 237 -14.90 3.60 -9.21
N CYS A 238 -15.63 2.48 -9.14
CA CYS A 238 -15.55 1.39 -10.12
C CYS A 238 -16.87 1.14 -10.86
N ASN A 239 -17.84 2.06 -10.76
CA ASN A 239 -19.20 1.86 -11.26
C ASN A 239 -19.30 1.91 -12.80
N ASP A 240 -18.25 2.36 -13.48
CA ASP A 240 -18.16 2.35 -14.94
C ASP A 240 -17.34 1.13 -15.36
N ASP A 241 -17.94 0.28 -16.19
CA ASP A 241 -17.35 -0.97 -16.66
C ASP A 241 -16.11 -0.77 -17.53
N HIS A 242 -15.81 0.44 -18.02
CA HIS A 242 -14.69 0.74 -18.89
C HIS A 242 -13.69 1.72 -18.26
N TRP A 243 -14.17 2.69 -17.46
CA TRP A 243 -13.35 3.79 -16.94
C TRP A 243 -13.55 4.05 -15.44
N TRP A 244 -12.70 3.46 -14.60
CA TRP A 244 -12.68 3.65 -13.15
C TRP A 244 -12.04 4.98 -12.76
N GLN A 245 -12.46 5.60 -11.67
CA GLN A 245 -11.70 6.72 -11.12
C GLN A 245 -10.71 6.22 -10.09
N ALA A 246 -9.43 6.56 -10.29
CA ALA A 246 -8.35 6.19 -9.40
C ALA A 246 -7.44 7.38 -9.11
N ARG A 247 -6.59 7.24 -8.10
CA ARG A 247 -5.45 8.13 -7.86
C ARG A 247 -4.15 7.33 -7.77
N CYS A 248 -3.05 7.90 -8.26
CA CYS A 248 -1.73 7.30 -8.11
C CYS A 248 -1.12 7.73 -6.77
N ILE A 249 -0.67 6.75 -5.99
CA ILE A 249 -0.03 6.91 -4.68
C ILE A 249 1.49 7.00 -4.81
N GLY A 250 2.07 6.55 -5.93
CA GLY A 250 3.52 6.50 -6.16
C GLY A 250 4.03 5.08 -6.34
N ASN A 251 5.35 4.89 -6.21
CA ASN A 251 6.02 3.62 -6.54
C ASN A 251 6.88 3.12 -5.35
N GLY A 252 7.15 1.82 -5.32
CA GLY A 252 7.96 1.16 -4.29
C GLY A 252 7.20 0.78 -3.02
N ALA A 253 7.91 0.17 -2.07
CA ALA A 253 7.33 -0.37 -0.85
C ALA A 253 6.74 0.69 0.08
N PHE A 254 7.34 1.88 0.10
CA PHE A 254 6.97 2.98 1.00
C PHE A 254 6.20 4.10 0.27
N ALA A 255 5.64 3.82 -0.91
CA ALA A 255 4.82 4.77 -1.65
C ALA A 255 3.75 5.40 -0.74
N ASN A 256 3.74 6.73 -0.67
CA ASN A 256 2.86 7.53 0.15
C ASN A 256 2.19 8.61 -0.69
N CYS A 257 0.99 9.02 -0.27
CA CYS A 257 0.09 9.97 -0.96
C CYS A 257 0.64 11.41 -1.10
N GLU A 258 1.94 11.66 -0.92
CA GLU A 258 2.53 13.00 -0.93
C GLU A 258 2.60 13.58 -2.36
N ASP A 259 2.80 12.73 -3.38
CA ASP A 259 2.83 13.11 -4.80
C ASP A 259 1.54 12.72 -5.51
N ILE A 260 0.45 13.44 -5.26
CA ILE A 260 -0.84 13.17 -5.91
C ILE A 260 -0.74 13.51 -7.41
N LYS A 261 -0.55 12.51 -8.26
CA LYS A 261 -1.01 12.61 -9.67
C LYS A 261 -2.54 12.50 -9.65
N ARG A 262 -3.19 13.50 -10.25
CA ARG A 262 -4.61 13.84 -10.08
C ARG A 262 -5.56 12.65 -10.36
N LEU A 263 -6.70 12.73 -9.68
CA LEU A 263 -7.85 11.83 -9.68
C LEU A 263 -8.47 11.65 -11.07
N GLU A 264 -8.24 10.51 -11.73
CA GLU A 264 -8.54 10.42 -13.16
C GLU A 264 -8.93 9.00 -13.60
N LEU A 265 -9.54 8.93 -14.78
CA LEU A 265 -10.18 7.73 -15.32
C LEU A 265 -9.14 6.69 -15.78
N LEU A 266 -9.40 5.41 -15.47
CA LEU A 266 -8.51 4.27 -15.63
C LEU A 266 -9.24 3.13 -16.35
N LYS A 267 -8.59 2.52 -17.33
CA LYS A 267 -9.19 1.44 -18.12
C LYS A 267 -9.40 0.17 -17.29
N SER A 268 -10.63 -0.34 -17.24
CA SER A 268 -11.03 -1.48 -16.39
C SER A 268 -10.51 -2.84 -16.87
N THR A 269 -10.31 -3.05 -18.18
CA THR A 269 -9.92 -4.33 -18.78
C THR A 269 -9.18 -4.16 -20.12
N ALA A 270 -8.27 -5.09 -20.44
CA ALA A 270 -7.75 -5.25 -21.79
C ALA A 270 -8.82 -5.96 -22.62
N GLU A 271 -9.45 -5.23 -23.53
CA GLU A 271 -10.14 -5.87 -24.64
C GLU A 271 -9.10 -6.66 -25.43
N ASN A 272 -9.19 -7.99 -25.35
CA ASN A 272 -8.53 -8.91 -26.27
C ASN A 272 -8.99 -8.55 -27.68
N ASP A 273 -8.08 -7.99 -28.47
CA ASP A 273 -8.31 -7.51 -29.83
C ASP A 273 -8.39 -8.66 -30.85
N HIS A 274 -9.01 -9.80 -30.49
CA HIS A 274 -9.22 -10.94 -31.38
C HIS A 274 -10.71 -11.27 -31.46
N ARG A 275 -11.39 -10.61 -32.39
CA ARG A 275 -12.66 -11.08 -32.94
C ARG A 275 -12.42 -12.40 -33.67
N GLY A 276 -13.04 -13.47 -33.15
CA GLY A 276 -13.15 -14.77 -33.81
C GLY A 276 -14.39 -15.48 -33.29
N ASP A 277 -15.38 -15.55 -34.16
CA ASP A 277 -16.71 -16.14 -34.01
C ASP A 277 -16.70 -17.58 -33.45
N GLY A 278 -17.74 -17.99 -32.73
CA GLY A 278 -18.03 -19.42 -32.48
C GLY A 278 -18.28 -19.85 -31.03
N LYS A 279 -19.51 -20.30 -30.79
CA LYS A 279 -19.94 -21.14 -29.65
C LYS A 279 -18.95 -22.29 -29.35
N GLY A 280 -18.66 -22.53 -28.06
CA GLY A 280 -18.32 -23.89 -27.63
C GLY A 280 -17.39 -24.03 -26.42
N SER A 281 -17.97 -24.61 -25.36
CA SER A 281 -17.37 -25.63 -24.47
C SER A 281 -16.21 -25.25 -23.55
N ILE A 282 -16.54 -25.33 -22.25
CA ILE A 282 -15.63 -25.53 -21.12
C ILE A 282 -14.67 -26.68 -21.42
N ARG A 283 -13.37 -26.38 -21.56
CA ARG A 283 -12.29 -27.37 -21.44
C ARG A 283 -11.27 -26.90 -20.40
N SER A 284 -11.16 -27.72 -19.36
CA SER A 284 -10.12 -27.71 -18.35
C SER A 284 -8.75 -28.07 -18.94
N GLY A 285 -7.70 -27.40 -18.49
CA GLY A 285 -6.32 -27.88 -18.57
C GLY A 285 -5.41 -27.03 -19.44
N GLY A 286 -4.64 -26.15 -18.81
CA GLY A 286 -3.56 -25.38 -19.42
C GLY A 286 -3.33 -24.08 -18.65
N SER A 287 -2.24 -24.02 -17.89
CA SER A 287 -1.74 -22.83 -17.20
C SER A 287 -1.34 -21.74 -18.22
N GLN A 288 -2.34 -21.00 -18.71
CA GLN A 288 -2.12 -19.67 -19.27
C GLN A 288 -2.08 -18.71 -18.07
N GLU A 289 -0.88 -18.24 -17.71
CA GLU A 289 -0.75 -16.99 -16.97
C GLU A 289 -1.38 -15.90 -17.85
N THR A 290 -2.66 -15.61 -17.65
CA THR A 290 -3.23 -14.34 -18.09
C THR A 290 -2.44 -13.26 -17.37
N GLU A 291 -1.55 -12.58 -18.09
CA GLU A 291 -0.76 -11.47 -17.56
C GLU A 291 -1.74 -10.42 -17.04
N LEU A 292 -1.91 -10.41 -15.72
CA LEU A 292 -2.84 -9.50 -15.07
C LEU A 292 -2.31 -8.08 -15.28
N ILE A 293 -3.13 -7.24 -15.89
CA ILE A 293 -2.86 -5.83 -16.17
C ILE A 293 -2.57 -5.05 -14.87
N TYR A 294 -3.16 -5.52 -13.77
CA TYR A 294 -3.02 -4.99 -12.43
C TYR A 294 -2.82 -6.12 -11.41
N GLU A 295 -1.97 -5.89 -10.42
CA GLU A 295 -1.78 -6.79 -9.27
C GLU A 295 -2.46 -6.18 -8.04
N SER A 296 -3.38 -6.90 -7.38
CA SER A 296 -3.98 -6.42 -6.14
C SER A 296 -2.93 -6.34 -5.02
N VAL A 297 -2.91 -5.23 -4.29
CA VAL A 297 -1.93 -4.97 -3.22
C VAL A 297 -2.62 -4.48 -1.95
N CYS A 298 -1.90 -4.60 -0.83
CA CYS A 298 -2.31 -4.03 0.45
C CYS A 298 -1.10 -3.51 1.23
N ARG A 299 -1.36 -2.62 2.19
CA ARG A 299 -0.34 -2.24 3.17
C ARG A 299 -0.24 -3.30 4.26
N MET A 300 0.97 -3.79 4.49
CA MET A 300 1.27 -4.79 5.50
C MET A 300 2.34 -4.28 6.45
N THR A 301 2.07 -4.34 7.75
CA THR A 301 3.08 -4.23 8.82
C THR A 301 3.62 -5.62 9.14
N LEU A 302 4.93 -5.73 9.33
CA LEU A 302 5.51 -7.00 9.78
C LEU A 302 5.11 -7.28 11.22
N ARG A 303 4.76 -8.54 11.51
CA ARG A 303 4.52 -9.03 12.86
C ARG A 303 5.84 -9.42 13.52
N ASP A 304 5.88 -9.35 14.84
CA ASP A 304 7.04 -9.79 15.62
C ASP A 304 7.39 -11.25 15.29
N GLY A 305 8.67 -11.52 15.07
CA GLY A 305 9.20 -12.85 14.71
C GLY A 305 9.18 -13.20 13.21
N PHE A 306 8.60 -12.35 12.35
CA PHE A 306 8.63 -12.54 10.90
C PHE A 306 9.65 -11.61 10.23
N SER A 307 10.60 -12.19 9.48
CA SER A 307 11.56 -11.44 8.67
C SER A 307 11.31 -11.65 7.16
N ARG A 308 11.42 -10.56 6.40
CA ARG A 308 11.41 -10.58 4.93
C ARG A 308 12.80 -10.92 4.42
N THR A 309 12.87 -11.61 3.28
CA THR A 309 14.14 -11.87 2.59
C THR A 309 14.63 -10.57 1.95
N ILE A 310 15.81 -10.07 2.33
CA ILE A 310 16.38 -8.86 1.72
C ILE A 310 17.16 -9.27 0.47
N VAL A 311 16.76 -8.72 -0.68
CA VAL A 311 17.29 -9.07 -1.99
C VAL A 311 17.97 -7.86 -2.60
N LEU A 312 19.27 -7.96 -2.89
CA LEU A 312 20.05 -6.88 -3.51
C LEU A 312 20.30 -7.17 -5.00
N VAL A 313 19.69 -6.36 -5.87
CA VAL A 313 19.76 -6.49 -7.33
C VAL A 313 20.49 -5.29 -7.94
N GLY A 314 21.12 -5.46 -9.10
CA GLY A 314 21.89 -4.40 -9.78
C GLY A 314 22.96 -4.98 -10.69
N SER A 315 23.67 -4.14 -11.44
CA SER A 315 24.72 -4.61 -12.34
C SER A 315 25.88 -5.26 -11.57
N PRO A 316 26.57 -6.27 -12.13
CA PRO A 316 27.82 -6.77 -11.56
C PRO A 316 28.85 -5.64 -11.44
N GLY A 317 29.54 -5.52 -10.30
CA GLY A 317 30.53 -4.46 -10.08
C GLY A 317 30.00 -3.19 -9.40
N VAL A 318 28.67 -3.01 -9.29
CA VAL A 318 28.06 -1.82 -8.66
C VAL A 318 28.22 -1.75 -7.12
N GLY A 319 28.72 -2.81 -6.47
CA GLY A 319 28.97 -2.84 -5.02
C GLY A 319 27.97 -3.62 -4.16
N ARG A 320 27.03 -4.36 -4.76
CA ARG A 320 26.02 -5.19 -4.05
C ARG A 320 26.60 -6.16 -3.02
N ASN A 321 27.62 -6.93 -3.43
CA ASN A 321 28.25 -7.93 -2.56
C ASN A 321 29.02 -7.28 -1.41
N GLU A 322 29.57 -6.08 -1.63
CA GLU A 322 30.29 -5.34 -0.60
C GLU A 322 29.32 -4.78 0.45
N LEU A 323 28.18 -4.23 0.04
CA LEU A 323 27.10 -3.84 0.96
C LEU A 323 26.59 -5.03 1.78
N LYS A 324 26.33 -6.17 1.13
CA LYS A 324 25.95 -7.43 1.81
C LYS A 324 27.00 -7.85 2.85
N ARG A 325 28.28 -7.85 2.47
CA ARG A 325 29.38 -8.24 3.36
C ARG A 325 29.48 -7.33 4.59
N ARG A 326 29.35 -6.01 4.39
CA ARG A 326 29.36 -5.02 5.48
C ARG A 326 28.19 -5.24 6.45
N LEU A 327 26.98 -5.53 5.95
CA LEU A 327 25.82 -5.82 6.79
C LEU A 327 26.04 -7.06 7.66
N LEU A 328 26.51 -8.16 7.05
CA LEU A 328 26.79 -9.41 7.76
C LEU A 328 27.90 -9.24 8.81
N THR A 329 28.91 -8.43 8.53
CA THR A 329 30.02 -8.18 9.47
C THR A 329 29.59 -7.25 10.61
N ARG A 330 28.80 -6.21 10.32
CA ARG A 330 28.40 -5.21 11.31
C ARG A 330 27.30 -5.72 12.24
N PHE A 331 26.40 -6.56 11.73
CA PHE A 331 25.24 -7.07 12.46
C PHE A 331 25.11 -8.61 12.32
N PRO A 332 26.10 -9.38 12.83
CA PRO A 332 26.17 -10.84 12.63
C PRO A 332 25.03 -11.61 13.30
N HIS A 333 24.39 -11.04 14.32
CA HIS A 333 23.26 -11.66 15.02
C HIS A 333 21.90 -11.37 14.37
N ARG A 334 21.84 -10.42 13.43
CA ARG A 334 20.58 -9.99 12.80
C ARG A 334 20.40 -10.58 11.42
N PHE A 335 21.48 -10.64 10.64
CA PHE A 335 21.43 -11.07 9.24
C PHE A 335 22.08 -12.43 9.03
N SER A 336 21.51 -13.19 8.10
CA SER A 336 22.03 -14.48 7.65
C SER A 336 22.32 -14.45 6.14
N THR A 337 23.13 -15.39 5.67
CA THR A 337 23.38 -15.60 4.23
C THR A 337 23.05 -17.04 3.87
N THR A 338 22.75 -17.27 2.60
CA THR A 338 22.57 -18.61 2.04
C THR A 338 23.91 -19.28 1.81
N VAL A 339 23.96 -20.59 2.05
CA VAL A 339 25.07 -21.45 1.63
C VAL A 339 24.74 -22.04 0.26
N PRO A 340 25.50 -21.71 -0.79
CA PRO A 340 25.27 -22.20 -2.15
C PRO A 340 25.68 -23.67 -2.30
N HIS A 341 25.27 -24.30 -3.39
CA HIS A 341 25.63 -25.66 -3.78
C HIS A 341 26.63 -25.62 -4.94
N THR A 342 27.55 -26.59 -4.98
CA THR A 342 28.44 -26.78 -6.12
C THR A 342 28.75 -28.25 -6.38
N THR A 343 28.99 -28.58 -7.65
CA THR A 343 29.49 -29.92 -8.06
C THR A 343 31.00 -30.02 -8.08
N ARG A 344 31.70 -28.90 -7.84
CA ARG A 344 33.15 -28.89 -7.74
C ARG A 344 33.57 -29.66 -6.49
N LEU A 345 34.64 -30.43 -6.57
CA LEU A 345 35.24 -31.04 -5.38
C LEU A 345 35.68 -29.99 -4.35
N LYS A 346 35.41 -30.29 -3.08
CA LYS A 346 35.83 -29.50 -1.92
C LYS A 346 37.36 -29.37 -1.87
N ARG A 347 37.86 -28.16 -1.63
CA ARG A 347 39.30 -27.90 -1.37
C ARG A 347 39.62 -28.12 0.10
N ALA A 348 40.90 -28.34 0.40
CA ALA A 348 41.40 -28.57 1.76
C ALA A 348 41.08 -27.43 2.75
N SER A 349 40.97 -26.18 2.27
CA SER A 349 40.67 -25.02 3.10
C SER A 349 39.17 -24.71 3.27
N GLU A 350 38.29 -25.48 2.60
CA GLU A 350 36.85 -25.21 2.57
C GLU A 350 36.09 -26.11 3.55
N VAL A 351 35.02 -25.61 4.13
CA VAL A 351 34.17 -26.31 5.10
C VAL A 351 32.80 -26.57 4.49
N GLU A 352 32.35 -27.83 4.59
CA GLU A 352 31.03 -28.28 4.12
C GLU A 352 29.94 -27.57 4.92
N GLY A 353 28.93 -27.04 4.24
CA GLY A 353 27.83 -26.33 4.90
C GLY A 353 28.18 -24.93 5.42
N VAL A 354 29.40 -24.44 5.16
CA VAL A 354 29.80 -23.05 5.42
C VAL A 354 30.12 -22.35 4.11
N ASP A 355 31.06 -22.90 3.33
CA ASP A 355 31.44 -22.32 2.04
C ASP A 355 30.46 -22.74 0.94
N TYR A 356 30.26 -24.06 0.82
CA TYR A 356 29.33 -24.67 -0.12
C TYR A 356 28.75 -25.97 0.48
N TYR A 357 27.61 -26.37 -0.04
CA TYR A 357 27.21 -27.77 -0.08
C TYR A 357 27.82 -28.43 -1.32
N PHE A 358 28.74 -29.36 -1.10
CA PHE A 358 29.45 -30.07 -2.15
C PHE A 358 28.67 -31.32 -2.52
N VAL A 359 28.01 -31.30 -3.68
CA VAL A 359 27.07 -32.35 -4.11
C VAL A 359 27.50 -32.97 -5.44
N GLU A 360 27.07 -34.18 -5.73
CA GLU A 360 27.31 -34.77 -7.05
C GLU A 360 26.52 -34.03 -8.14
N ARG A 361 27.06 -34.03 -9.37
CA ARG A 361 26.40 -33.40 -10.53
C ARG A 361 25.00 -33.96 -10.78
N SER A 362 24.83 -35.28 -10.69
CA SER A 362 23.54 -35.96 -10.86
C SER A 362 22.48 -35.52 -9.84
N VAL A 363 22.89 -35.18 -8.61
CA VAL A 363 22.00 -34.67 -7.56
C VAL A 363 21.58 -33.24 -7.87
N MET A 364 22.54 -32.39 -8.23
CA MET A 364 22.27 -30.99 -8.56
C MET A 364 21.39 -30.85 -9.80
N GLU A 365 21.61 -31.67 -10.84
CA GLU A 365 20.77 -31.73 -12.03
C GLU A 365 19.32 -32.13 -11.67
N ARG A 366 19.13 -33.12 -10.77
CA ARG A 366 17.80 -33.48 -10.25
C ARG A 366 17.12 -32.32 -9.53
N MET A 367 17.86 -31.54 -8.73
CA MET A 367 17.34 -30.35 -8.06
C MET A 367 16.90 -29.28 -9.06
N ILE A 368 17.65 -29.10 -10.15
CA ILE A 368 17.30 -28.20 -11.25
C ILE A 368 16.00 -28.66 -11.92
N TYR A 369 15.91 -29.93 -12.33
CA TYR A 369 14.72 -30.47 -13.00
C TYR A 369 13.45 -30.46 -12.12
N SER A 370 13.61 -30.55 -10.80
CA SER A 370 12.50 -30.50 -9.84
C SER A 370 12.15 -29.08 -9.35
N GLY A 371 12.74 -28.03 -9.93
CA GLY A 371 12.44 -26.64 -9.58
C GLY A 371 12.89 -26.25 -8.17
N GLN A 372 13.85 -26.96 -7.57
CA GLN A 372 14.33 -26.71 -6.21
C GLN A 372 15.49 -25.68 -6.16
N MET A 373 15.93 -25.20 -7.31
CA MET A 373 17.00 -24.22 -7.45
C MET A 373 16.43 -22.83 -7.66
N LEU A 374 16.87 -21.87 -6.83
CA LEU A 374 16.57 -20.45 -7.01
C LEU A 374 17.29 -19.88 -8.22
N GLU A 375 18.56 -20.24 -8.37
CA GLU A 375 19.42 -19.87 -9.49
C GLU A 375 20.55 -20.89 -9.62
N PHE A 376 21.05 -21.06 -10.84
CA PHE A 376 22.17 -21.94 -11.11
C PHE A 376 22.92 -21.49 -12.37
N GLY A 377 24.18 -21.90 -12.49
CA GLY A 377 25.02 -21.65 -13.64
C GLY A 377 26.23 -22.58 -13.66
N GLU A 378 26.88 -22.68 -14.81
CA GLU A 378 28.07 -23.49 -14.99
C GLU A 378 29.33 -22.60 -15.10
N TYR A 379 30.37 -22.96 -14.36
CA TYR A 379 31.66 -22.29 -14.42
C TYR A 379 32.80 -23.31 -14.39
N LYS A 380 33.65 -23.27 -15.42
CA LYS A 380 34.77 -24.21 -15.59
C LYS A 380 34.35 -25.68 -15.43
N GLY A 381 33.25 -26.06 -16.09
CA GLY A 381 32.73 -27.44 -16.10
C GLY A 381 32.04 -27.89 -14.80
N ASN A 382 31.86 -27.00 -13.82
CA ASN A 382 31.19 -27.31 -12.55
C ASN A 382 29.94 -26.45 -12.40
N LEU A 383 28.87 -27.04 -11.85
CA LEU A 383 27.64 -26.31 -11.54
C LEU A 383 27.78 -25.58 -10.20
N TYR A 384 27.19 -24.40 -10.14
CA TYR A 384 27.04 -23.56 -8.96
C TYR A 384 25.61 -23.05 -8.90
N GLY A 385 25.05 -22.91 -7.70
CA GLY A 385 23.69 -22.39 -7.57
C GLY A 385 23.22 -22.26 -6.14
N THR A 386 22.13 -21.55 -5.95
CA THR A 386 21.48 -21.39 -4.64
C THR A 386 20.20 -22.21 -4.65
N ALA A 387 20.03 -23.12 -3.70
CA ALA A 387 18.81 -23.90 -3.57
C ALA A 387 17.76 -23.16 -2.71
N LEU A 388 16.47 -23.41 -2.95
CA LEU A 388 15.39 -22.83 -2.15
C LEU A 388 15.47 -23.26 -0.68
N CYS A 389 15.94 -24.49 -0.42
CA CYS A 389 16.20 -24.97 0.94
C CYS A 389 17.28 -24.15 1.68
N SER A 390 18.29 -23.62 0.97
CA SER A 390 19.29 -22.73 1.57
C SER A 390 18.68 -21.40 2.01
N VAL A 391 17.75 -20.86 1.22
CA VAL A 391 17.01 -19.63 1.57
C VAL A 391 16.14 -19.87 2.81
N ARG A 392 15.41 -20.99 2.84
CA ARG A 392 14.61 -21.43 4.00
C ARG A 392 15.47 -21.60 5.25
N GLY A 393 16.64 -22.22 5.11
CA GLY A 393 17.61 -22.39 6.19
C GLY A 393 18.11 -21.06 6.74
N ALA A 394 18.48 -20.12 5.85
CA ALA A 394 18.90 -18.78 6.25
C ALA A 394 17.80 -18.03 7.03
N LYS A 395 16.53 -18.18 6.63
CA LYS A 395 15.38 -17.54 7.29
C LYS A 395 15.17 -18.01 8.74
N LYS A 396 15.54 -19.26 9.04
CA LYS A 396 15.51 -19.80 10.42
C LYS A 396 16.58 -19.20 11.33
N VAL A 397 17.70 -18.74 10.76
CA VAL A 397 18.84 -18.20 11.52
C VAL A 397 18.68 -16.70 11.80
N GLY A 398 18.12 -15.96 10.84
CA GLY A 398 17.95 -14.51 10.92
C GLY A 398 17.36 -13.96 9.63
N THR A 399 17.49 -12.66 9.41
CA THR A 399 17.02 -12.00 8.18
C THR A 399 17.93 -12.36 7.00
N PRO A 400 17.44 -13.09 5.97
CA PRO A 400 18.31 -13.52 4.87
C PRO A 400 18.72 -12.36 3.97
N LEU A 401 20.02 -12.25 3.68
CA LEU A 401 20.59 -11.33 2.68
C LEU A 401 21.08 -12.09 1.46
N ILE A 402 20.44 -11.88 0.31
CA ILE A 402 20.79 -12.57 -0.95
C ILE A 402 21.04 -11.57 -2.09
N THR A 403 21.91 -11.96 -3.02
CA THR A 403 22.31 -11.17 -4.20
C THR A 403 22.10 -11.96 -5.50
N PRO A 404 20.89 -12.51 -5.76
CA PRO A 404 20.65 -13.40 -6.88
C PRO A 404 20.64 -12.65 -8.22
N HIS A 405 20.64 -13.41 -9.31
CA HIS A 405 20.30 -12.91 -10.63
C HIS A 405 18.83 -12.43 -10.67
N PRO A 406 18.49 -11.33 -11.38
CA PRO A 406 17.12 -10.80 -11.46
C PRO A 406 16.04 -11.80 -11.90
N LEU A 407 16.40 -12.81 -12.70
CA LEU A 407 15.46 -13.87 -13.10
C LEU A 407 14.90 -14.65 -11.89
N ALA A 408 15.68 -14.75 -10.82
CA ALA A 408 15.26 -15.43 -9.59
C ALA A 408 14.15 -14.68 -8.83
N LEU A 409 13.88 -13.41 -9.17
CA LEU A 409 12.84 -12.61 -8.53
C LEU A 409 11.44 -13.21 -8.73
N GLN A 410 11.18 -13.81 -9.90
CA GLN A 410 9.89 -14.48 -10.18
C GLN A 410 9.65 -15.64 -9.21
N ILE A 411 10.69 -16.40 -8.88
CA ILE A 411 10.63 -17.53 -7.94
C ILE A 411 10.50 -17.03 -6.49
N LEU A 412 11.16 -15.90 -6.17
CA LEU A 412 11.15 -15.35 -4.81
C LEU A 412 9.86 -14.63 -4.44
N ARG A 413 9.09 -14.10 -5.41
CA ARG A 413 7.90 -13.28 -5.16
C ARG A 413 6.69 -14.09 -4.68
N THR A 414 6.86 -14.77 -3.56
CA THR A 414 5.86 -15.62 -2.92
C THR A 414 5.65 -15.19 -1.46
N PRO A 415 4.51 -15.55 -0.84
CA PRO A 415 4.31 -15.36 0.60
C PRO A 415 5.36 -16.08 1.45
N GLU A 416 6.03 -17.11 0.92
CA GLU A 416 7.05 -17.85 1.65
C GLU A 416 8.28 -16.98 1.94
N PHE A 417 8.77 -16.25 0.93
CA PHE A 417 10.01 -15.47 1.04
C PHE A 417 9.78 -13.98 1.29
N MET A 418 8.63 -13.44 0.85
CA MET A 418 8.24 -12.03 0.92
C MET A 418 9.42 -11.09 0.66
N PRO A 419 10.07 -11.19 -0.51
CA PRO A 419 11.32 -10.51 -0.76
C PRO A 419 11.13 -9.00 -0.66
N PHE A 420 12.08 -8.31 -0.02
CA PHE A 420 12.24 -6.87 -0.08
C PHE A 420 13.40 -6.57 -1.01
N ILE A 421 13.08 -6.10 -2.22
CA ILE A 421 13.98 -6.03 -3.35
C ILE A 421 14.55 -4.61 -3.44
N VAL A 422 15.83 -4.47 -3.12
CA VAL A 422 16.56 -3.20 -3.20
C VAL A 422 17.44 -3.22 -4.44
N PHE A 423 17.20 -2.29 -5.35
CA PHE A 423 18.01 -2.10 -6.53
C PHE A 423 19.16 -1.14 -6.25
N ILE A 424 20.39 -1.62 -6.43
CA ILE A 424 21.61 -0.83 -6.30
C ILE A 424 22.00 -0.32 -7.69
N LYS A 425 21.75 0.97 -7.90
CA LYS A 425 22.01 1.68 -9.15
C LYS A 425 23.41 2.29 -9.09
N PRO A 426 24.22 2.24 -10.18
CA PRO A 426 25.44 3.01 -10.25
C PRO A 426 25.12 4.51 -10.35
N PRO A 427 26.00 5.38 -9.84
CA PRO A 427 25.95 6.80 -10.13
C PRO A 427 26.30 7.09 -11.60
N ASP A 428 26.32 8.36 -11.98
CA ASP A 428 26.85 8.77 -13.28
C ASP A 428 28.32 8.34 -13.45
N ALA A 429 28.79 8.31 -14.70
CA ALA A 429 30.13 7.81 -15.03
C ALA A 429 31.26 8.62 -14.38
N ALA A 430 31.10 9.94 -14.23
CA ALA A 430 32.13 10.79 -13.63
C ALA A 430 32.22 10.54 -12.12
N THR A 431 31.08 10.51 -11.45
CA THR A 431 30.97 10.22 -10.02
C THR A 431 31.47 8.80 -9.72
N PHE A 432 31.10 7.80 -10.54
CA PHE A 432 31.58 6.42 -10.41
C PHE A 432 33.12 6.35 -10.46
N LYS A 433 33.74 7.00 -11.46
CA LYS A 433 35.20 7.05 -11.58
C LYS A 433 35.82 7.68 -10.34
N ASN A 434 35.30 8.81 -9.90
CA ASN A 434 35.86 9.55 -8.77
C ASN A 434 35.79 8.75 -7.48
N THR A 435 34.63 8.21 -7.10
CA THR A 435 34.46 7.53 -5.79
C THR A 435 35.15 6.17 -5.75
N ARG A 436 35.25 5.47 -6.88
CA ARG A 436 35.98 4.18 -6.97
C ARG A 436 37.49 4.38 -7.16
N ALA A 437 37.93 5.53 -7.68
CA ALA A 437 39.34 5.91 -7.70
C ALA A 437 39.82 6.43 -6.34
N THR A 438 39.06 7.26 -5.60
CA THR A 438 39.50 7.84 -4.32
C THR A 438 39.49 6.86 -3.15
N SER A 439 38.76 5.74 -3.28
CA SER A 439 38.89 4.57 -2.41
C SER A 439 40.32 3.94 -2.42
N SER A 440 41.24 4.50 -3.21
CA SER A 440 42.66 4.13 -3.32
C SER A 440 43.62 4.88 -2.37
N SER A 441 43.16 5.77 -1.49
CA SER A 441 44.07 6.48 -0.58
C SER A 441 44.42 5.66 0.67
N PRO A 442 45.72 5.49 1.03
CA PRO A 442 46.16 4.56 2.05
C PRO A 442 45.90 5.10 3.45
N SER A 443 45.22 4.30 4.28
CA SER A 443 45.23 4.51 5.72
C SER A 443 46.69 4.44 6.23
N ARG A 444 47.22 5.59 6.63
CA ARG A 444 48.48 5.70 7.38
C ARG A 444 48.38 4.87 8.66
N SER A 445 48.95 3.67 8.63
CA SER A 445 49.38 2.99 9.86
C SER A 445 50.77 2.42 9.63
N SER A 446 51.61 2.76 10.60
CA SER A 446 53.02 2.48 10.79
C SER A 446 53.52 1.13 10.28
N ALA A 447 54.72 1.18 9.71
CA ALA A 447 55.56 0.05 9.38
C ALA A 447 55.63 -1.00 10.51
N THR A 448 55.29 -2.25 10.19
CA THR A 448 56.04 -3.44 10.59
C THR A 448 55.55 -4.64 9.80
N ASN A 449 56.51 -5.40 9.26
CA ASN A 449 56.35 -6.57 8.42
C ASN A 449 55.39 -7.62 9.00
N SER A 450 54.39 -8.08 8.23
CA SER A 450 54.18 -9.52 7.92
C SER A 450 52.84 -9.83 7.21
N LYS A 451 52.93 -10.72 6.21
CA LYS A 451 51.89 -11.53 5.56
C LYS A 451 50.85 -10.83 4.66
N LYS A 452 51.11 -10.96 3.34
CA LYS A 452 50.19 -10.84 2.18
C LYS A 452 48.71 -11.10 2.53
N LYS A 453 47.90 -10.05 2.64
CA LYS A 453 46.46 -10.07 2.34
C LYS A 453 46.25 -9.34 1.01
N ILE A 454 45.96 -10.13 -0.02
CA ILE A 454 45.62 -9.64 -1.36
C ILE A 454 44.20 -9.05 -1.29
N SER A 455 44.10 -7.76 -1.00
CA SER A 455 42.95 -6.95 -1.39
C SER A 455 43.42 -6.10 -2.56
N MET A 456 43.50 -6.69 -3.76
CA MET A 456 43.70 -5.92 -4.98
C MET A 456 42.52 -4.95 -5.12
N GLN A 457 42.74 -3.68 -4.82
CA GLN A 457 41.85 -2.58 -5.18
C GLN A 457 41.77 -2.56 -6.71
N ARG A 458 40.65 -3.07 -7.25
CA ARG A 458 40.40 -3.13 -8.69
C ARG A 458 40.02 -1.74 -9.19
N THR A 459 40.87 -1.12 -10.00
CA THR A 459 40.49 0.02 -10.82
C THR A 459 39.60 -0.47 -11.97
N PHE A 460 38.51 0.25 -12.23
CA PHE A 460 37.62 -0.03 -13.35
C PHE A 460 38.07 0.76 -14.57
N SER A 461 38.09 0.13 -15.74
CA SER A 461 38.28 0.83 -17.00
C SER A 461 37.02 1.63 -17.37
N ASP A 462 37.18 2.68 -18.18
CA ASP A 462 36.07 3.49 -18.68
C ASP A 462 34.99 2.64 -19.37
N TYR A 463 35.44 1.67 -20.18
CA TYR A 463 34.55 0.70 -20.83
C TYR A 463 33.76 -0.13 -19.82
N GLU A 464 34.39 -0.64 -18.76
CA GLU A 464 33.68 -1.38 -17.72
C GLU A 464 32.64 -0.51 -16.99
N ILE A 465 32.94 0.76 -16.73
CA ILE A 465 32.02 1.69 -16.07
C ILE A 465 30.78 1.93 -16.95
N GLU A 466 30.98 2.17 -18.25
CA GLU A 466 29.87 2.30 -19.20
C GLU A 466 29.04 1.02 -19.27
N GLN A 467 29.67 -0.15 -19.31
CA GLN A 467 28.98 -1.43 -19.27
C GLN A 467 28.15 -1.60 -17.99
N ILE A 468 28.67 -1.20 -16.83
CA ILE A 468 27.96 -1.25 -15.54
C ILE A 468 26.72 -0.35 -15.58
N ILE A 469 26.83 0.86 -16.12
CA ILE A 469 25.74 1.83 -16.23
C ILE A 469 24.68 1.35 -17.22
N ASN A 470 25.08 0.92 -18.41
CA ASN A 470 24.18 0.43 -19.45
C ASN A 470 23.42 -0.83 -19.01
N ASN A 471 24.12 -1.80 -18.42
CA ASN A 471 23.50 -2.99 -17.85
C ASN A 471 22.54 -2.63 -16.71
N SER A 472 22.90 -1.66 -15.86
CA SER A 472 21.98 -1.19 -14.83
C SER A 472 20.72 -0.56 -15.39
N ALA A 473 20.82 0.22 -16.48
CA ALA A 473 19.66 0.83 -17.12
C ALA A 473 18.73 -0.24 -17.73
N LEU A 474 19.30 -1.27 -18.38
CA LEU A 474 18.56 -2.42 -18.90
C LEU A 474 17.83 -3.19 -17.78
N LEU A 475 18.52 -3.47 -16.68
CA LEU A 475 17.92 -4.14 -15.52
C LEU A 475 16.77 -3.33 -14.91
N HIS A 476 16.93 -2.02 -14.78
CA HIS A 476 15.89 -1.15 -14.28
C HIS A 476 14.68 -1.08 -15.23
N LYS A 477 14.92 -1.03 -16.54
CA LYS A 477 13.85 -1.07 -17.54
C LYS A 477 13.05 -2.37 -17.47
N GLN A 478 13.72 -3.51 -17.32
CA GLN A 478 13.06 -4.83 -17.35
C GLN A 478 12.40 -5.19 -16.01
N TYR A 479 13.04 -4.91 -14.88
CA TYR A 479 12.61 -5.38 -13.56
C TYR A 479 12.24 -4.25 -12.58
N GLY A 480 12.30 -2.98 -13.00
CA GLY A 480 12.08 -1.79 -12.16
C GLY A 480 10.82 -1.86 -11.30
N HIS A 481 9.73 -2.33 -11.90
CA HIS A 481 8.42 -2.49 -11.26
C HIS A 481 8.37 -3.54 -10.13
N LEU A 482 9.39 -4.39 -10.01
CA LEU A 482 9.51 -5.37 -8.93
C LEU A 482 10.32 -4.83 -7.75
N PHE A 483 10.99 -3.69 -7.90
CA PHE A 483 11.86 -3.14 -6.87
C PHE A 483 11.04 -2.39 -5.82
N ASP A 484 11.32 -2.68 -4.55
CA ASP A 484 10.72 -2.02 -3.42
C ASP A 484 11.41 -0.67 -3.10
N ALA A 485 12.71 -0.59 -3.39
CA ALA A 485 13.53 0.61 -3.19
C ALA A 485 14.70 0.66 -4.17
N VAL A 486 15.21 1.87 -4.42
CA VAL A 486 16.40 2.13 -5.24
C VAL A 486 17.43 2.91 -4.42
N ILE A 487 18.69 2.47 -4.44
CA ILE A 487 19.84 3.17 -3.85
C ILE A 487 20.82 3.49 -4.96
N VAL A 488 21.19 4.77 -5.11
CA VAL A 488 22.27 5.19 -6.00
C VAL A 488 23.59 5.09 -5.25
N ASN A 489 24.46 4.17 -5.67
CA ASN A 489 25.70 3.88 -4.94
C ASN A 489 26.86 4.81 -5.34
N GLU A 490 26.70 6.09 -5.01
CA GLU A 490 27.75 7.12 -5.14
C GLU A 490 28.90 6.82 -4.18
N ASP A 491 28.63 6.93 -2.88
CA ASP A 491 29.52 6.55 -1.80
C ASP A 491 29.03 5.27 -1.10
N LEU A 492 29.99 4.42 -0.73
CA LEU A 492 29.68 3.10 -0.17
C LEU A 492 29.21 3.17 1.29
N GLU A 493 29.69 4.14 2.07
CA GLU A 493 29.31 4.32 3.47
C GLU A 493 27.92 4.94 3.57
N GLU A 494 27.63 5.95 2.76
CA GLU A 494 26.31 6.56 2.69
C GLU A 494 25.25 5.56 2.19
N SER A 495 25.57 4.83 1.12
CA SER A 495 24.69 3.76 0.61
C SER A 495 24.43 2.68 1.64
N PHE A 496 25.44 2.33 2.45
CA PHE A 496 25.29 1.38 3.55
C PHE A 496 24.37 1.94 4.64
N ALA A 497 24.54 3.19 5.04
CA ALA A 497 23.66 3.86 6.00
C ALA A 497 22.21 3.94 5.50
N GLN A 498 22.01 4.27 4.22
CA GLN A 498 20.69 4.29 3.58
C GLN A 498 20.05 2.90 3.55
N LEU A 499 20.82 1.85 3.21
CA LEU A 499 20.33 0.48 3.23
C LEU A 499 19.89 0.05 4.63
N VAL A 500 20.67 0.38 5.66
CA VAL A 500 20.29 0.12 7.07
C VAL A 500 19.00 0.85 7.44
N ARG A 501 18.86 2.12 7.05
CA ARG A 501 17.62 2.88 7.30
C ARG A 501 16.41 2.22 6.62
N LEU A 502 16.52 1.82 5.36
CA LEU A 502 15.43 1.15 4.64
C LEU A 502 15.02 -0.16 5.31
N ILE A 503 15.98 -0.97 5.77
CA ILE A 503 15.68 -2.23 6.47
C ILE A 503 15.03 -1.95 7.84
N ASN A 504 15.45 -0.92 8.58
CA ASN A 504 14.80 -0.54 9.84
C ASN A 504 13.37 0.02 9.61
N ASP A 505 13.18 0.78 8.52
CA ASP A 505 11.87 1.27 8.11
C ASP A 505 10.95 0.11 7.72
N LEU A 506 11.48 -0.94 7.10
CA LEU A 506 10.72 -2.15 6.76
C LEU A 506 10.12 -2.84 8.00
N GLU A 507 10.82 -2.79 9.13
CA GLU A 507 10.40 -3.39 10.39
C GLU A 507 9.35 -2.53 11.13
N THR A 508 9.33 -1.22 10.90
CA THR A 508 8.51 -0.27 11.68
C THR A 508 7.36 0.35 10.90
N LYS A 509 7.47 0.44 9.57
CA LYS A 509 6.50 1.11 8.69
C LYS A 509 5.73 0.08 7.85
N PRO A 510 4.45 0.31 7.57
CA PRO A 510 3.69 -0.56 6.67
C PRO A 510 4.19 -0.41 5.22
N THR A 511 4.35 -1.53 4.53
CA THR A 511 4.81 -1.59 3.13
C THR A 511 3.77 -2.16 2.18
N TRP A 512 3.80 -1.75 0.92
CA TRP A 512 2.94 -2.31 -0.14
C TRP A 512 3.41 -3.69 -0.57
N VAL A 513 2.54 -4.69 -0.41
CA VAL A 513 2.79 -6.07 -0.84
C VAL A 513 1.61 -6.60 -1.64
N PRO A 514 1.82 -7.62 -2.49
CA PRO A 514 0.72 -8.33 -3.13
C PRO A 514 -0.31 -8.83 -2.11
N LEU A 515 -1.59 -8.64 -2.39
CA LEU A 515 -2.69 -9.01 -1.48
C LEU A 515 -2.71 -10.52 -1.17
N CYS A 516 -2.27 -11.35 -2.12
CA CYS A 516 -2.11 -12.79 -1.93
C CYS A 516 -1.06 -13.15 -0.86
N TRP A 517 -0.15 -12.23 -0.52
CA TRP A 517 0.80 -12.45 0.57
C TRP A 517 0.16 -12.24 1.94
N ALA A 518 -0.77 -11.31 2.06
CA ALA A 518 -1.45 -11.00 3.31
C ALA A 518 -2.60 -11.98 3.65
N THR A 519 -3.30 -12.48 2.63
CA THR A 519 -4.45 -13.39 2.79
C THR A 519 -4.06 -14.80 3.21
N ASN A 520 -2.85 -15.25 2.84
CA ASN A 520 -2.30 -16.56 3.21
C ASN A 520 -1.77 -16.64 4.67
N PHE A 521 -1.88 -15.57 5.47
CA PHE A 521 -1.58 -15.61 6.91
C PHE A 521 -2.72 -16.20 7.78
N ARG A 522 -3.77 -16.74 7.17
CA ARG A 522 -4.89 -17.40 7.87
C ARG A 522 -4.70 -18.91 8.05
N PHE A 523 -3.52 -19.40 8.39
CA PHE A 523 -3.37 -20.79 8.86
C PHE A 523 -2.18 -20.89 9.81
N ASP A 524 -2.47 -20.81 11.10
CA ASP A 524 -2.08 -21.76 12.14
C ASP A 524 -2.65 -21.32 13.50
#